data_AF-A0A2M8YLM7-F1
#
_entry.id   AF-A0A2M8YLM7-F1
#
_cell.length_a   1.000
_cell.length_b   1.000
_cell.length_c   1.000
_cell.angle_alpha   90.00
_cell.angle_beta   90.00
_cell.angle_gamma   90.00
#
_symmetry.space_group_name_H-M   'P 1'
#
loop_
_entity.id
_entity.type
_entity.pdbx_description
1 polymer ?
#
loop_
_entity_poly.entity_id
_entity_poly.type
_entity_poly.pdbx_seq_one_letter_code
_entity_poly.pdbx_strand_id
1 'polypeptide(L)'
;MASIRPSAFNQRERLDGGPFLVIEAAEPEEEGINVFFTDIPAAERKPDSPIARLLNVCPDRLTIWPLNIREDRDDYLQPKYGTLERIVVARPVIEPYILPETTDDVVGLLEQLPDGFAKDFRFGLGLLWEYRQICETAASLENVSILIVHKGNDAKIDSPFFILGIRRFHELRKELNRIASRHQRDARKDKQFHVYQTLLHAADSAQFPALKKSVRPDALTEMTDGGRQHVTLSKRDRRAAVRMVQDNIEALAESEPRSLLALKNDIELITLNQLIERYQEMLGKGLTESKWQSFFLENPFILSLAFAVPAMLVQGQAYAGGKRLNGSGGKFSDFLYASASTGNLGLIEIKKPQTELLGKSPYRGDDVFGPSTELGGAIAQILDQRFKLQSELPVIKNNMNRYDLHSYAVRCIVVAGMTPQEHQQRMRCTVNSGHSCFKPPAAVC
;
A
#
# COMPACT_ATOMS: atom_id res chain seq x y z
N MET A 1 -30.39 -1.78 -14.63
CA MET A 1 -31.61 -2.44 -14.15
C MET A 1 -31.34 -2.98 -12.76
N ALA A 2 -32.19 -2.67 -11.78
CA ALA A 2 -32.05 -3.18 -10.42
C ALA A 2 -32.19 -4.71 -10.46
N SER A 3 -31.20 -5.44 -9.95
CA SER A 3 -31.25 -6.90 -9.85
C SER A 3 -32.41 -7.29 -8.94
N ILE A 4 -33.48 -7.80 -9.51
CA ILE A 4 -34.52 -8.50 -8.77
C ILE A 4 -33.82 -9.65 -8.03
N ARG A 5 -34.08 -9.79 -6.73
CA ARG A 5 -33.49 -10.88 -5.94
C ARG A 5 -33.94 -12.23 -6.55
N PRO A 6 -33.02 -13.19 -6.77
CA PRO A 6 -33.36 -14.52 -7.30
C PRO A 6 -34.51 -15.20 -6.54
N SER A 7 -34.63 -14.93 -5.24
CA SER A 7 -35.65 -15.50 -4.36
C SER A 7 -37.11 -15.13 -4.70
N ALA A 8 -37.36 -14.01 -5.39
CA ALA A 8 -38.73 -13.57 -5.70
C ALA A 8 -39.30 -14.17 -7.01
N PHE A 9 -38.42 -14.69 -7.88
CA PHE A 9 -38.83 -15.35 -9.12
C PHE A 9 -38.92 -16.88 -8.96
N ASN A 10 -38.08 -17.43 -8.08
CA ASN A 10 -37.88 -18.86 -7.87
C ASN A 10 -39.02 -19.60 -7.13
N GLN A 11 -40.15 -18.93 -6.81
CA GLN A 11 -41.28 -19.55 -6.08
C GLN A 11 -42.49 -19.89 -6.95
N ARG A 12 -42.41 -19.78 -8.28
CA ARG A 12 -43.53 -20.19 -9.13
C ARG A 12 -43.40 -21.67 -9.48
N GLU A 13 -44.14 -22.51 -8.76
CA GLU A 13 -44.67 -23.72 -9.41
C GLU A 13 -45.39 -23.26 -10.68
N ARG A 14 -44.93 -23.73 -11.83
CA ARG A 14 -45.59 -23.42 -13.09
C ARG A 14 -46.98 -24.08 -13.05
N LEU A 15 -47.97 -23.40 -13.62
CA LEU A 15 -49.36 -23.90 -13.65
C LEU A 15 -49.50 -25.25 -14.37
N ASP A 16 -48.54 -25.59 -15.22
CA ASP A 16 -48.46 -26.85 -15.97
C ASP A 16 -47.74 -27.98 -15.20
N GLY A 17 -47.25 -27.72 -13.99
CA GLY A 17 -46.51 -28.70 -13.17
C GLY A 17 -45.03 -28.85 -13.55
N GLY A 18 -44.51 -28.02 -14.46
CA GLY A 18 -43.10 -28.01 -14.85
C GLY A 18 -42.18 -27.27 -13.86
N PRO A 19 -40.85 -27.39 -14.02
CA PRO A 19 -40.14 -28.13 -15.07
C PRO A 19 -40.12 -29.66 -14.86
N PHE A 20 -39.83 -30.42 -15.92
CA PHE A 20 -39.93 -31.89 -15.96
C PHE A 20 -38.58 -32.58 -16.14
N LEU A 21 -38.50 -33.82 -15.66
CA LEU A 21 -37.38 -34.71 -15.89
C LEU A 21 -37.79 -35.87 -16.83
N VAL A 22 -36.84 -36.32 -17.65
CA VAL A 22 -36.96 -37.54 -18.46
C VAL A 22 -35.84 -38.47 -18.05
N ILE A 23 -36.19 -39.69 -17.64
CA ILE A 23 -35.27 -40.68 -17.08
C ILE A 23 -35.18 -41.83 -18.07
N GLU A 24 -33.99 -42.06 -18.59
CA GLU A 24 -33.73 -43.05 -19.63
C GLU A 24 -32.47 -43.85 -19.28
N ALA A 25 -32.47 -45.14 -19.62
CA ALA A 25 -31.25 -45.92 -19.55
C ALA A 25 -30.20 -45.32 -20.49
N ALA A 26 -28.94 -45.26 -20.04
CA ALA A 26 -27.86 -44.81 -20.91
C ALA A 26 -27.70 -45.76 -22.12
N GLU A 27 -27.19 -45.22 -23.23
CA GLU A 27 -26.90 -46.01 -24.43
C GLU A 27 -25.87 -47.12 -24.11
N PRO A 28 -25.77 -48.21 -24.89
CA PRO A 28 -24.88 -49.34 -24.59
C PRO A 28 -23.40 -48.99 -24.37
N GLU A 29 -22.96 -47.83 -24.86
CA GLU A 29 -21.61 -47.30 -24.76
C GLU A 29 -21.37 -46.45 -23.49
N GLU A 30 -22.43 -46.02 -22.80
CA GLU A 30 -22.40 -45.28 -21.53
C GLU A 30 -23.08 -46.12 -20.43
N GLU A 31 -22.47 -46.19 -19.24
CA GLU A 31 -23.09 -46.89 -18.11
C GLU A 31 -24.06 -45.99 -17.34
N GLY A 32 -25.12 -46.59 -16.78
CA GLY A 32 -26.01 -45.94 -15.81
C GLY A 32 -27.33 -45.43 -16.37
N ILE A 33 -27.91 -44.43 -15.68
CA ILE A 33 -29.18 -43.79 -16.03
C ILE A 33 -28.93 -42.32 -16.36
N ASN A 34 -29.41 -41.88 -17.53
CA ASN A 34 -29.40 -40.49 -17.95
C ASN A 34 -30.70 -39.81 -17.49
N VAL A 35 -30.55 -38.61 -16.93
CA VAL A 35 -31.67 -37.74 -16.56
C VAL A 35 -31.58 -36.46 -17.36
N PHE A 36 -32.60 -36.19 -18.15
CA PHE A 36 -32.70 -34.99 -18.98
C PHE A 36 -33.68 -34.00 -18.36
N PHE A 37 -33.37 -32.72 -18.54
CA PHE A 37 -34.22 -31.60 -18.16
C PHE A 37 -34.99 -31.09 -19.38
N THR A 38 -36.27 -30.79 -19.19
CA THR A 38 -37.07 -30.06 -20.16
C THR A 38 -38.17 -29.28 -19.47
N ASP A 39 -38.44 -28.09 -19.98
CA ASP A 39 -39.55 -27.25 -19.55
C ASP A 39 -40.87 -27.58 -20.27
N ILE A 40 -40.87 -28.55 -21.21
CA ILE A 40 -42.03 -28.89 -22.04
C ILE A 40 -42.73 -30.15 -21.50
N PRO A 41 -44.04 -30.09 -21.22
CA PRO A 41 -44.82 -31.25 -20.80
C PRO A 41 -44.79 -32.38 -21.84
N ALA A 42 -44.84 -33.63 -21.39
CA ALA A 42 -44.74 -34.80 -22.28
C ALA A 42 -45.75 -34.79 -23.45
N ALA A 43 -46.96 -34.27 -23.23
CA ALA A 43 -48.00 -34.20 -24.25
C ALA A 43 -47.70 -33.20 -25.40
N GLU A 44 -46.83 -32.21 -25.17
CA GLU A 44 -46.52 -31.14 -26.11
C GLU A 44 -45.12 -31.30 -26.75
N ARG A 45 -44.37 -32.33 -26.35
CA ARG A 45 -43.03 -32.59 -26.87
C ARG A 45 -43.06 -33.01 -28.33
N LYS A 46 -42.33 -32.24 -29.14
CA LYS A 46 -41.93 -32.56 -30.51
C LYS A 46 -40.49 -33.11 -30.53
N PRO A 47 -40.04 -33.77 -31.62
CA PRO A 47 -38.66 -34.24 -31.75
C PRO A 47 -37.60 -33.14 -31.54
N ASP A 48 -37.88 -31.91 -31.96
CA ASP A 48 -36.97 -30.76 -31.83
C ASP A 48 -37.16 -29.97 -30.52
N SER A 49 -37.85 -30.55 -29.53
CA SER A 49 -38.07 -29.85 -28.25
C SER A 49 -36.75 -29.65 -27.51
N PRO A 50 -36.52 -28.48 -26.89
CA PRO A 50 -35.37 -28.27 -26.02
C PRO A 50 -35.37 -29.28 -24.88
N ILE A 51 -34.43 -30.22 -24.95
CA ILE A 51 -34.12 -31.21 -23.93
C ILE A 51 -32.61 -31.26 -23.78
N ALA A 52 -32.12 -31.23 -22.55
CA ALA A 52 -30.69 -31.28 -22.29
C ALA A 52 -30.37 -32.25 -21.16
N ARG A 53 -29.27 -32.97 -21.31
CA ARG A 53 -28.81 -33.91 -20.28
C ARG A 53 -28.42 -33.11 -19.05
N LEU A 54 -29.01 -33.45 -17.91
CA LEU A 54 -28.78 -32.78 -16.64
C LEU A 54 -27.91 -33.64 -15.73
N LEU A 55 -28.17 -34.96 -15.68
CA LEU A 55 -27.44 -35.91 -14.86
C LEU A 55 -27.16 -37.21 -15.62
N ASN A 56 -26.12 -37.90 -15.19
CA ASN A 56 -25.87 -39.31 -15.47
C ASN A 56 -25.47 -39.96 -14.15
N VAL A 57 -26.18 -41.01 -13.76
CA VAL A 57 -26.01 -41.68 -12.48
C VAL A 57 -25.47 -43.08 -12.72
N CYS A 58 -24.26 -43.35 -12.21
CA CYS A 58 -23.65 -44.66 -12.14
C CYS A 58 -23.48 -45.06 -10.66
N PRO A 59 -23.31 -46.35 -10.33
CA PRO A 59 -23.10 -46.77 -8.94
C PRO A 59 -21.91 -46.08 -8.26
N ASP A 60 -20.82 -45.82 -8.97
CA ASP A 60 -19.58 -45.24 -8.44
C ASP A 60 -19.49 -43.71 -8.58
N ARG A 61 -20.36 -43.07 -9.38
CA ARG A 61 -20.27 -41.64 -9.67
C ARG A 61 -21.59 -41.03 -10.13
N LEU A 62 -21.77 -39.76 -9.81
CA LEU A 62 -22.85 -38.94 -10.33
C LEU A 62 -22.26 -37.80 -11.14
N THR A 63 -22.61 -37.71 -12.43
CA THR A 63 -22.16 -36.62 -13.30
C THR A 63 -23.27 -35.60 -13.48
N ILE A 64 -22.93 -34.33 -13.30
CA ILE A 64 -23.81 -33.18 -13.43
C ILE A 64 -23.36 -32.35 -14.64
N TRP A 65 -24.32 -31.97 -15.47
CA TRP A 65 -24.16 -30.91 -16.47
C TRP A 65 -24.76 -29.64 -15.89
N PRO A 66 -23.93 -28.66 -15.45
CA PRO A 66 -24.44 -27.43 -14.88
C PRO A 66 -24.96 -26.53 -16.01
N LEU A 67 -26.28 -26.51 -16.21
CA LEU A 67 -26.93 -25.76 -17.30
C LEU A 67 -27.68 -24.52 -16.80
N ASN A 68 -27.72 -23.48 -17.62
CA ASN A 68 -28.61 -22.34 -17.42
C ASN A 68 -30.05 -22.74 -17.78
N ILE A 69 -30.93 -22.85 -16.80
CA ILE A 69 -32.31 -23.33 -16.99
C ILE A 69 -33.35 -22.21 -17.16
N ARG A 70 -32.89 -20.98 -17.40
CA ARG A 70 -33.77 -19.81 -17.54
C ARG A 70 -34.16 -19.63 -18.99
N GLU A 71 -35.42 -19.96 -19.33
CA GLU A 71 -35.96 -19.81 -20.69
C GLU A 71 -35.90 -18.36 -21.21
N ASP A 72 -35.94 -17.36 -20.30
CA ASP A 72 -35.96 -15.93 -20.66
C ASP A 72 -34.60 -15.38 -21.10
N ARG A 73 -33.56 -16.22 -21.15
CA ARG A 73 -32.19 -15.82 -21.50
C ARG A 73 -31.69 -16.56 -22.72
N ASP A 74 -30.88 -15.87 -23.52
CA ASP A 74 -30.24 -16.43 -24.72
C ASP A 74 -29.28 -17.60 -24.41
N ASP A 75 -28.86 -17.74 -23.14
CA ASP A 75 -28.00 -18.82 -22.66
C ASP A 75 -28.77 -20.05 -22.16
N TYR A 76 -30.07 -20.15 -22.42
CA TYR A 76 -30.91 -21.30 -22.03
C TYR A 76 -30.32 -22.64 -22.52
N LEU A 77 -30.25 -23.59 -21.60
CA LEU A 77 -29.63 -24.92 -21.72
C LEU A 77 -28.14 -24.92 -22.11
N GLN A 78 -27.45 -23.77 -22.05
CA GLN A 78 -26.00 -23.70 -22.23
C GLN A 78 -25.25 -23.94 -20.90
N PRO A 79 -23.98 -24.39 -20.94
CA PRO A 79 -23.17 -24.59 -19.74
C PRO A 79 -22.99 -23.32 -18.88
N LYS A 80 -23.12 -23.44 -17.55
CA LYS A 80 -22.98 -22.33 -16.59
C LYS A 80 -21.55 -21.78 -16.50
N TYR A 81 -20.53 -22.61 -16.74
CA TYR A 81 -19.14 -22.30 -16.42
C TYR A 81 -18.22 -22.31 -17.64
N GLY A 82 -18.75 -22.00 -18.83
CA GLY A 82 -17.97 -21.93 -20.06
C GLY A 82 -17.37 -23.29 -20.44
N THR A 83 -16.04 -23.40 -20.41
CA THR A 83 -15.28 -24.61 -20.75
C THR A 83 -15.51 -25.77 -19.77
N LEU A 84 -15.89 -25.48 -18.52
CA LEU A 84 -16.20 -26.50 -17.52
C LEU A 84 -17.63 -27.02 -17.73
N GLU A 85 -17.75 -28.05 -18.55
CA GLU A 85 -19.01 -28.64 -18.99
C GLU A 85 -19.60 -29.63 -17.99
N ARG A 86 -18.78 -30.26 -17.13
CA ARG A 86 -19.22 -31.36 -16.27
C ARG A 86 -18.65 -31.26 -14.86
N ILE A 87 -19.46 -31.67 -13.88
CA ILE A 87 -19.03 -31.87 -12.49
C ILE A 87 -19.35 -33.32 -12.10
N VAL A 88 -18.34 -34.08 -11.73
CA VAL A 88 -18.47 -35.48 -11.32
C VAL A 88 -18.30 -35.58 -9.82
N VAL A 89 -19.26 -36.19 -9.13
CA VAL A 89 -19.19 -36.49 -7.70
C VAL A 89 -19.01 -37.99 -7.53
N ALA A 90 -17.77 -38.41 -7.28
CA ALA A 90 -17.40 -39.81 -7.12
C ALA A 90 -17.70 -40.33 -5.71
N ARG A 91 -18.15 -41.58 -5.62
CA ARG A 91 -18.37 -42.32 -4.38
C ARG A 91 -17.55 -43.60 -4.35
N PRO A 92 -17.19 -44.10 -3.16
CA PRO A 92 -16.57 -45.41 -3.04
C PRO A 92 -17.60 -46.51 -3.36
N VAL A 93 -17.13 -47.61 -3.95
CA VAL A 93 -17.96 -48.77 -4.35
C VAL A 93 -18.80 -49.36 -3.21
N ILE A 94 -18.37 -49.18 -1.95
CA ILE A 94 -19.08 -49.63 -0.75
C ILE A 94 -20.33 -48.82 -0.42
N GLU A 95 -20.50 -47.62 -1.00
CA GLU A 95 -21.65 -46.74 -0.80
C GLU A 95 -22.14 -46.22 -2.16
N PRO A 96 -22.67 -47.12 -3.03
CA PRO A 96 -22.99 -46.75 -4.40
C PRO A 96 -24.21 -45.83 -4.48
N TYR A 97 -24.30 -45.05 -5.57
CA TYR A 97 -25.56 -44.38 -5.91
C TYR A 97 -26.61 -45.40 -6.35
N ILE A 98 -27.83 -45.20 -5.88
CA ILE A 98 -29.00 -45.95 -6.36
C ILE A 98 -29.42 -45.34 -7.69
N LEU A 99 -29.64 -46.19 -8.70
CA LEU A 99 -30.09 -45.73 -10.01
C LEU A 99 -31.54 -45.23 -9.92
N PRO A 100 -31.84 -43.99 -10.36
CA PRO A 100 -33.18 -43.44 -10.25
C PRO A 100 -34.11 -44.05 -11.31
N GLU A 101 -35.34 -44.36 -10.93
CA GLU A 101 -36.41 -44.75 -11.87
C GLU A 101 -37.49 -43.65 -11.95
N THR A 102 -37.64 -42.88 -10.89
CA THR A 102 -38.66 -41.83 -10.76
C THR A 102 -38.05 -40.45 -10.49
N THR A 103 -38.85 -39.40 -10.68
CA THR A 103 -38.42 -38.02 -10.36
C THR A 103 -38.11 -37.86 -8.86
N ASP A 104 -38.85 -38.53 -7.98
CA ASP A 104 -38.61 -38.50 -6.54
C ASP A 104 -37.27 -39.14 -6.18
N ASP A 105 -36.86 -40.20 -6.87
CA ASP A 105 -35.53 -40.80 -6.69
C ASP A 105 -34.42 -39.81 -7.09
N VAL A 106 -34.60 -39.06 -8.17
CA VAL A 106 -33.65 -38.01 -8.57
C VAL A 106 -33.56 -36.94 -7.50
N VAL A 107 -34.69 -36.47 -6.96
CA VAL A 107 -34.69 -35.49 -5.86
C VAL A 107 -33.97 -36.06 -4.62
N GLY A 108 -34.25 -37.32 -4.28
CA GLY A 108 -33.57 -38.02 -3.19
C GLY A 108 -32.06 -38.16 -3.40
N LEU A 109 -31.59 -38.36 -4.63
CA LEU A 109 -30.16 -38.39 -4.97
C LEU A 109 -29.51 -37.01 -4.82
N LEU A 110 -30.19 -35.96 -5.30
CA LEU A 110 -29.69 -34.58 -5.22
C LEU A 110 -29.56 -34.12 -3.76
N GLU A 111 -30.44 -34.58 -2.87
CA GLU A 111 -30.33 -34.30 -1.44
C GLU A 111 -29.07 -34.86 -0.78
N GLN A 112 -28.48 -35.91 -1.36
CA GLN A 112 -27.25 -36.51 -0.87
C GLN A 112 -25.98 -35.84 -1.43
N LEU A 113 -26.12 -34.83 -2.30
CA LEU A 113 -24.97 -34.07 -2.78
C LEU A 113 -24.28 -33.32 -1.62
N PRO A 114 -22.95 -33.12 -1.69
CA PRO A 114 -22.25 -32.40 -0.65
C PRO A 114 -22.74 -30.97 -0.45
N ASP A 115 -22.59 -30.45 0.78
CA ASP A 115 -22.85 -29.05 1.09
C ASP A 115 -22.13 -28.11 0.12
N GLY A 116 -22.89 -27.24 -0.54
CA GLY A 116 -22.37 -26.31 -1.53
C GLY A 116 -22.79 -26.62 -2.96
N PHE A 117 -23.39 -27.77 -3.19
CA PHE A 117 -24.08 -28.09 -4.45
C PHE A 117 -25.52 -27.58 -4.41
N ALA A 118 -26.02 -27.16 -5.57
CA ALA A 118 -27.45 -26.92 -5.77
C ALA A 118 -28.17 -28.28 -5.81
N LYS A 119 -29.20 -28.43 -4.97
CA LYS A 119 -29.96 -29.67 -4.81
C LYS A 119 -31.31 -29.67 -5.53
N ASP A 120 -31.75 -28.51 -6.00
CA ASP A 120 -33.00 -28.38 -6.73
C ASP A 120 -32.71 -28.15 -8.21
N PHE A 121 -33.10 -29.11 -9.04
CA PHE A 121 -32.90 -29.03 -10.49
C PHE A 121 -33.69 -27.88 -11.13
N ARG A 122 -34.77 -27.42 -10.49
CA ARG A 122 -35.60 -26.29 -10.94
C ARG A 122 -34.89 -24.95 -10.87
N PHE A 123 -33.70 -24.89 -10.27
CA PHE A 123 -32.80 -23.72 -10.27
C PHE A 123 -31.48 -23.98 -11.01
N GLY A 124 -31.40 -25.14 -11.69
CA GLY A 124 -30.23 -25.63 -12.39
C GLY A 124 -29.19 -26.17 -11.42
N LEU A 125 -28.56 -27.29 -11.78
CA LEU A 125 -27.57 -27.94 -10.93
C LEU A 125 -26.17 -27.34 -11.07
N GLY A 126 -25.25 -27.78 -10.21
CA GLY A 126 -23.88 -27.28 -10.11
C GLY A 126 -23.56 -26.84 -8.68
N LEU A 127 -22.65 -25.88 -8.53
CA LEU A 127 -22.38 -25.26 -7.24
C LEU A 127 -23.34 -24.10 -6.97
N LEU A 128 -23.67 -23.90 -5.69
CA LEU A 128 -24.40 -22.72 -5.23
C LEU A 128 -23.64 -21.44 -5.62
N TRP A 129 -24.38 -20.35 -5.80
CA TRP A 129 -23.86 -19.08 -6.29
C TRP A 129 -22.66 -18.57 -5.48
N GLU A 130 -22.69 -18.75 -4.17
CA GLU A 130 -21.65 -18.36 -3.22
C GLU A 130 -20.31 -19.08 -3.48
N TYR A 131 -20.33 -20.24 -4.14
CA TYR A 131 -19.17 -21.09 -4.38
C TYR A 131 -18.84 -21.23 -5.86
N ARG A 132 -19.53 -20.51 -6.76
CA ARG A 132 -19.31 -20.55 -8.21
C ARG A 132 -17.87 -20.24 -8.62
N GLN A 133 -17.15 -19.45 -7.82
CA GLN A 133 -15.74 -19.10 -8.05
C GLN A 133 -14.85 -20.35 -8.14
N ILE A 134 -15.21 -21.45 -7.48
CA ILE A 134 -14.48 -22.72 -7.55
C ILE A 134 -14.52 -23.26 -8.98
N CYS A 135 -15.71 -23.30 -9.59
CA CYS A 135 -15.90 -23.72 -10.98
C CYS A 135 -15.28 -22.72 -11.96
N GLU A 136 -15.47 -21.42 -11.76
CA GLU A 136 -14.89 -20.37 -12.63
C GLU A 136 -13.35 -20.41 -12.62
N THR A 137 -12.73 -20.70 -11.47
CA THR A 137 -11.28 -20.85 -11.37
C THR A 137 -10.80 -22.11 -12.11
N ALA A 138 -11.51 -23.23 -11.99
CA ALA A 138 -11.20 -24.43 -12.75
C ALA A 138 -11.36 -24.20 -14.26
N ALA A 139 -12.42 -23.49 -14.68
CA ALA A 139 -12.73 -23.17 -16.07
C ALA A 139 -11.72 -22.20 -16.72
N SER A 140 -10.99 -21.40 -15.94
CA SER A 140 -9.93 -20.53 -16.47
C SER A 140 -8.73 -21.28 -17.07
N LEU A 141 -8.66 -22.60 -16.86
CA LEU A 141 -7.66 -23.46 -17.47
C LEU A 141 -8.15 -23.95 -18.83
N GLU A 142 -7.41 -23.66 -19.91
CA GLU A 142 -7.84 -23.93 -21.29
C GLU A 142 -8.17 -25.40 -21.57
N ASN A 143 -7.49 -26.33 -20.89
CA ASN A 143 -7.64 -27.77 -21.14
C ASN A 143 -8.50 -28.49 -20.11
N VAL A 144 -9.22 -27.78 -19.24
CA VAL A 144 -10.07 -28.41 -18.20
C VAL A 144 -11.53 -28.25 -18.58
N SER A 145 -12.24 -29.38 -18.72
CA SER A 145 -13.68 -29.42 -18.96
C SER A 145 -14.48 -30.16 -17.90
N ILE A 146 -13.81 -30.89 -16.99
CA ILE A 146 -14.47 -31.73 -15.99
C ILE A 146 -13.91 -31.48 -14.59
N LEU A 147 -14.76 -31.09 -13.64
CA LEU A 147 -14.43 -31.03 -12.22
C LEU A 147 -14.79 -32.36 -11.55
N ILE A 148 -13.82 -33.07 -11.00
CA ILE A 148 -14.05 -34.29 -10.22
C ILE A 148 -13.96 -33.96 -8.74
N VAL A 149 -15.04 -34.19 -8.00
CA VAL A 149 -15.07 -34.15 -6.54
C VAL A 149 -15.06 -35.58 -6.01
N HIS A 150 -14.01 -35.93 -5.27
CA HIS A 150 -13.80 -37.29 -4.78
C HIS A 150 -13.41 -37.33 -3.29
N LYS A 151 -13.32 -38.53 -2.71
CA LYS A 151 -12.89 -38.71 -1.32
C LYS A 151 -11.39 -38.45 -1.19
N GLY A 152 -11.03 -37.27 -0.68
CA GLY A 152 -9.63 -36.91 -0.47
C GLY A 152 -9.44 -35.51 0.08
N ASN A 153 -8.21 -35.01 0.02
CA ASN A 153 -7.83 -33.64 0.40
C ASN A 153 -6.87 -32.99 -0.60
N ASP A 154 -6.71 -33.60 -1.78
CA ASP A 154 -5.83 -33.14 -2.84
C ASP A 154 -6.52 -32.14 -3.78
N ALA A 155 -5.72 -31.40 -4.53
CA ALA A 155 -6.12 -30.64 -5.69
C ALA A 155 -5.09 -30.93 -6.78
N LYS A 156 -5.51 -31.52 -7.88
CA LYS A 156 -4.63 -31.93 -8.98
C LYS A 156 -5.27 -31.60 -10.31
N ILE A 157 -4.43 -31.28 -11.28
CA ILE A 157 -4.84 -31.06 -12.67
C ILE A 157 -4.32 -32.26 -13.45
N ASP A 158 -5.23 -33.00 -14.07
CA ASP A 158 -4.93 -34.13 -14.94
C ASP A 158 -5.86 -34.02 -16.15
N SER A 159 -5.45 -33.23 -17.15
CA SER A 159 -6.29 -32.81 -18.27
C SER A 159 -7.02 -34.00 -18.93
N PRO A 160 -8.35 -33.93 -19.15
CA PRO A 160 -9.23 -32.75 -19.03
C PRO A 160 -9.84 -32.53 -17.63
N PHE A 161 -9.34 -33.22 -16.61
CA PHE A 161 -9.89 -33.25 -15.27
C PHE A 161 -9.21 -32.26 -14.32
N PHE A 162 -10.01 -31.55 -13.55
CA PHE A 162 -9.61 -30.91 -12.31
C PHE A 162 -10.10 -31.76 -11.14
N ILE A 163 -9.18 -32.39 -10.43
CA ILE A 163 -9.49 -33.34 -9.36
C ILE A 163 -9.40 -32.60 -8.02
N LEU A 164 -10.51 -32.59 -7.26
CA LEU A 164 -10.64 -31.91 -5.98
C LEU A 164 -11.14 -32.87 -4.90
N GLY A 165 -10.35 -33.03 -3.85
CA GLY A 165 -10.75 -33.80 -2.68
C GLY A 165 -11.85 -33.10 -1.87
N ILE A 166 -12.86 -33.85 -1.44
CA ILE A 166 -14.04 -33.33 -0.74
C ILE A 166 -13.71 -32.59 0.55
N ARG A 167 -12.66 -33.01 1.28
CA ARG A 167 -12.21 -32.30 2.49
C ARG A 167 -11.69 -30.90 2.15
N ARG A 168 -10.93 -30.78 1.05
CA ARG A 168 -10.41 -29.51 0.56
C ARG A 168 -11.53 -28.61 0.05
N PHE A 169 -12.48 -29.17 -0.71
CA PHE A 169 -13.68 -28.46 -1.14
C PHE A 169 -14.46 -27.88 0.05
N HIS A 170 -14.67 -28.68 1.10
CA HIS A 170 -15.38 -28.25 2.29
C HIS A 170 -14.67 -27.13 3.06
N GLU A 171 -13.34 -27.19 3.20
CA GLU A 171 -12.59 -26.10 3.82
C GLU A 171 -12.59 -24.84 2.95
N LEU A 172 -12.47 -24.97 1.62
CA LEU A 172 -12.60 -23.84 0.70
C LEU A 172 -13.96 -23.16 0.83
N ARG A 173 -15.04 -23.94 0.92
CA ARG A 173 -16.40 -23.43 1.17
C ARG A 173 -16.50 -22.61 2.46
N LYS A 174 -15.92 -23.12 3.56
CA LYS A 174 -15.89 -22.39 4.83
C LYS A 174 -15.11 -21.09 4.72
N GLU A 175 -13.98 -21.08 4.03
CA GLU A 175 -13.19 -19.87 3.82
C GLU A 175 -13.94 -18.82 2.99
N LEU A 176 -14.58 -19.22 1.90
CA LEU A 176 -15.43 -18.33 1.10
C LEU A 176 -16.55 -17.72 1.95
N ASN A 177 -17.21 -18.53 2.80
CA ASN A 177 -18.22 -18.03 3.73
C ASN A 177 -17.66 -17.06 4.77
N ARG A 178 -16.45 -17.32 5.30
CA ARG A 178 -15.77 -16.42 6.25
C ARG A 178 -15.45 -15.09 5.60
N ILE A 179 -14.96 -15.09 4.36
CA ILE A 179 -14.68 -13.88 3.57
C ILE A 179 -15.98 -13.09 3.36
N ALA A 180 -17.03 -13.73 2.84
CA ALA A 180 -18.31 -13.07 2.60
C ALA A 180 -18.90 -12.47 3.89
N SER A 181 -18.94 -13.25 4.97
CA SER A 181 -19.47 -12.81 6.27
C SER A 181 -18.67 -11.65 6.85
N ARG A 182 -17.35 -11.60 6.64
CA ARG A 182 -16.49 -10.49 7.07
C ARG A 182 -16.89 -9.20 6.37
N HIS A 183 -16.94 -9.20 5.03
CA HIS A 183 -17.32 -8.01 4.26
C HIS A 183 -18.77 -7.58 4.50
N GLN A 184 -19.70 -8.51 4.70
CA GLN A 184 -21.08 -8.19 5.04
C GLN A 184 -21.20 -7.50 6.41
N ARG A 185 -20.41 -7.91 7.41
CA ARG A 185 -20.36 -7.23 8.71
C ARG A 185 -19.82 -5.80 8.59
N ASP A 186 -18.74 -5.62 7.83
CA ASP A 186 -18.16 -4.29 7.60
C ASP A 186 -19.14 -3.38 6.84
N ALA A 187 -19.79 -3.90 5.79
CA ALA A 187 -20.83 -3.19 5.07
C ALA A 187 -22.02 -2.83 5.96
N ARG A 188 -22.43 -3.73 6.88
CA ARG A 188 -23.50 -3.45 7.85
C ARG A 188 -23.10 -2.31 8.80
N LYS A 189 -21.88 -2.31 9.32
CA LYS A 189 -21.36 -1.24 10.19
C LYS A 189 -21.31 0.10 9.46
N ASP A 190 -20.79 0.12 8.23
CA ASP A 190 -20.71 1.34 7.42
C ASP A 190 -22.10 1.89 7.07
N LYS A 191 -23.06 1.02 6.72
CA LYS A 191 -24.46 1.40 6.51
C LYS A 191 -25.08 1.99 7.79
N GLN A 192 -24.90 1.32 8.93
CA GLN A 192 -25.42 1.79 10.20
C GLN A 192 -24.82 3.15 10.60
N PHE A 193 -23.51 3.32 10.43
CA PHE A 193 -22.81 4.58 10.67
C PHE A 193 -23.37 5.71 9.79
N HIS A 194 -23.51 5.45 8.49
CA HIS A 194 -24.04 6.45 7.56
C HIS A 194 -25.48 6.82 7.87
N VAL A 195 -26.35 5.84 8.10
CA VAL A 195 -27.76 6.07 8.45
C VAL A 195 -27.89 6.82 9.77
N TYR A 196 -27.09 6.47 10.79
CA TYR A 196 -27.06 7.20 12.06
C TYR A 196 -26.68 8.67 11.87
N GLN A 197 -25.62 8.94 11.10
CA GLN A 197 -25.17 10.32 10.90
C GLN A 197 -26.19 11.15 10.11
N THR A 198 -26.75 10.58 9.04
CA THR A 198 -27.69 11.28 8.16
C THR A 198 -29.06 11.49 8.80
N LEU A 199 -29.52 10.57 9.66
CA LEU A 199 -30.84 10.66 10.27
C LEU A 199 -30.79 11.22 11.70
N LEU A 200 -30.08 10.57 12.62
CA LEU A 200 -30.14 10.92 14.05
C LEU A 200 -29.25 12.12 14.38
N HIS A 201 -27.97 12.08 13.99
CA HIS A 201 -27.04 13.17 14.28
C HIS A 201 -27.45 14.49 13.59
N ALA A 202 -27.93 14.41 12.35
CA ALA A 202 -28.42 15.57 11.62
C ALA A 202 -29.71 16.17 12.21
N ALA A 203 -30.57 15.34 12.82
CA ALA A 203 -31.81 15.80 13.46
C ALA A 203 -31.55 16.47 14.82
N ASP A 204 -30.68 15.89 15.65
CA ASP A 204 -30.29 16.45 16.94
C ASP A 204 -28.85 16.06 17.30
N SER A 205 -27.92 16.98 17.06
CA SER A 205 -26.50 16.75 17.32
C SER A 205 -26.12 16.84 18.80
N ALA A 206 -26.98 17.41 19.65
CA ALA A 206 -26.77 17.49 21.09
C ALA A 206 -27.12 16.17 21.77
N GLN A 207 -28.22 15.53 21.35
CA GLN A 207 -28.60 14.22 21.86
C GLN A 207 -27.82 13.07 21.18
N PHE A 208 -27.50 13.21 19.89
CA PHE A 208 -26.84 12.17 19.09
C PHE A 208 -25.49 12.66 18.56
N PRO A 209 -24.39 12.54 19.34
CA PRO A 209 -23.07 12.99 18.90
C PRO A 209 -22.56 12.17 17.71
N ALA A 210 -21.67 12.79 16.92
CA ALA A 210 -21.08 12.16 15.75
C ALA A 210 -20.27 10.92 16.14
N LEU A 211 -20.58 9.79 15.51
CA LEU A 211 -19.81 8.57 15.69
C LEU A 211 -18.42 8.74 15.05
N LYS A 212 -17.40 8.17 15.69
CA LYS A 212 -16.06 8.08 15.12
C LYS A 212 -15.97 6.85 14.23
N LYS A 213 -15.49 7.03 12.99
CA LYS A 213 -15.20 5.90 12.12
C LYS A 213 -13.90 5.25 12.60
N SER A 214 -13.96 3.99 13.05
CA SER A 214 -12.76 3.18 13.30
C SER A 214 -12.49 2.30 12.09
N VAL A 215 -11.21 2.12 11.78
CA VAL A 215 -10.78 1.01 10.92
C VAL A 215 -11.02 -0.29 11.69
N ARG A 216 -11.37 -1.36 10.98
CA ARG A 216 -11.49 -2.69 11.58
C ARG A 216 -10.12 -3.12 12.13
N PRO A 217 -10.05 -3.80 13.30
CA PRO A 217 -8.83 -4.44 13.74
C PRO A 217 -8.20 -5.28 12.63
N ASP A 218 -6.87 -5.24 12.54
CA ASP A 218 -6.03 -6.01 11.62
C ASP A 218 -6.30 -5.80 10.12
N ALA A 219 -7.10 -4.80 9.72
CA ALA A 219 -7.36 -4.53 8.31
C ALA A 219 -6.07 -4.27 7.52
N LEU A 220 -5.13 -3.52 8.10
CA LEU A 220 -3.84 -3.25 7.48
C LEU A 220 -2.93 -4.49 7.47
N THR A 221 -2.96 -5.28 8.55
CA THR A 221 -2.22 -6.55 8.66
C THR A 221 -2.67 -7.52 7.59
N GLU A 222 -3.98 -7.68 7.38
CA GLU A 222 -4.54 -8.53 6.33
C GLU A 222 -4.17 -8.04 4.93
N MET A 223 -4.26 -6.72 4.69
CA MET A 223 -3.91 -6.14 3.39
C MET A 223 -2.44 -6.36 3.03
N THR A 224 -1.55 -6.33 4.02
CA THR A 224 -0.09 -6.43 3.81
C THR A 224 0.46 -7.83 4.03
N ASP A 225 -0.39 -8.82 4.37
CA ASP A 225 0.04 -10.14 4.85
C ASP A 225 1.10 -10.03 5.97
N GLY A 226 0.84 -9.17 6.96
CA GLY A 226 1.78 -8.86 8.03
C GLY A 226 3.08 -8.21 7.53
N GLY A 227 3.02 -7.43 6.44
CA GLY A 227 4.17 -6.76 5.83
C GLY A 227 4.93 -7.59 4.79
N ARG A 228 4.48 -8.80 4.45
CA ARG A 228 5.12 -9.67 3.45
C ARG A 228 4.76 -9.30 2.02
N GLN A 229 3.62 -8.63 1.82
CA GLN A 229 3.16 -8.20 0.51
C GLN A 229 3.26 -6.69 0.34
N HIS A 230 3.81 -6.28 -0.80
CA HIS A 230 3.85 -4.88 -1.18
C HIS A 230 2.50 -4.46 -1.78
N VAL A 231 1.69 -3.75 -0.99
CA VAL A 231 0.42 -3.19 -1.45
C VAL A 231 0.67 -1.94 -2.30
N THR A 232 0.13 -1.91 -3.51
CA THR A 232 0.17 -0.69 -4.34
C THR A 232 -0.85 0.33 -3.84
N LEU A 233 -0.37 1.43 -3.26
CA LEU A 233 -1.22 2.51 -2.74
C LEU A 233 -1.42 3.64 -3.76
N SER A 234 -2.66 4.11 -3.90
CA SER A 234 -3.00 5.29 -4.70
C SER A 234 -2.41 6.57 -4.08
N LYS A 235 -2.36 7.68 -4.84
CA LYS A 235 -1.91 8.98 -4.29
C LYS A 235 -2.72 9.45 -3.09
N ARG A 236 -4.01 9.11 -3.03
CA ARG A 236 -4.88 9.44 -1.90
C ARG A 236 -4.53 8.58 -0.69
N ASP A 237 -4.33 7.28 -0.89
CA ASP A 237 -4.03 6.34 0.19
C ASP A 237 -2.62 6.55 0.76
N ARG A 238 -1.63 6.90 -0.07
CA ARG A 238 -0.30 7.29 0.41
C ARG A 238 -0.37 8.48 1.38
N ARG A 239 -1.16 9.51 1.03
CA ARG A 239 -1.37 10.67 1.92
C ARG A 239 -2.10 10.28 3.21
N ALA A 240 -3.10 9.41 3.12
CA ALA A 240 -3.81 8.91 4.29
C ALA A 240 -2.90 8.08 5.20
N ALA A 241 -2.03 7.22 4.63
CA ALA A 241 -1.07 6.42 5.38
C ALA A 241 -0.06 7.29 6.15
N VAL A 242 0.49 8.34 5.51
CA VAL A 242 1.38 9.29 6.19
C VAL A 242 0.68 9.97 7.36
N ARG A 243 -0.56 10.45 7.15
CA ARG A 243 -1.35 11.06 8.24
C ARG A 243 -1.63 10.07 9.38
N MET A 244 -1.95 8.82 9.05
CA MET A 244 -2.20 7.79 10.05
C MET A 244 -0.95 7.53 10.92
N VAL A 245 0.25 7.52 10.33
CA VAL A 245 1.51 7.42 11.09
C VAL A 245 1.72 8.66 11.97
N GLN A 246 1.46 9.86 11.43
CA GLN A 246 1.58 11.12 12.19
C GLN A 246 0.63 11.16 13.39
N ASP A 247 -0.63 10.77 13.19
CA ASP A 247 -1.67 10.77 14.23
C ASP A 247 -1.41 9.73 15.34
N ASN A 248 -0.55 8.73 15.08
CA ASN A 248 -0.24 7.64 16.03
C ASN A 248 1.24 7.62 16.45
N ILE A 249 1.98 8.72 16.27
CA ILE A 249 3.43 8.75 16.49
C ILE A 249 3.82 8.41 17.95
N GLU A 250 3.05 8.88 18.92
CA GLU A 250 3.29 8.63 20.35
C GLU A 250 3.07 7.16 20.70
N ALA A 251 1.95 6.58 20.26
CA ALA A 251 1.67 5.16 20.45
C ALA A 251 2.72 4.27 19.78
N LEU A 252 3.18 4.63 18.57
CA LEU A 252 4.26 3.92 17.88
C LEU A 252 5.61 4.01 18.61
N ALA A 253 5.90 5.16 19.23
CA ALA A 253 7.12 5.33 20.02
C ALA A 253 7.11 4.45 21.28
N GLU A 254 5.94 4.21 21.87
CA GLU A 254 5.78 3.33 23.03
C GLU A 254 5.80 1.84 22.66
N SER A 255 5.04 1.45 21.63
CA SER A 255 4.86 0.03 21.28
C SER A 255 5.96 -0.54 20.36
N GLU A 256 6.46 0.27 19.43
CA GLU A 256 7.31 -0.15 18.31
C GLU A 256 8.52 0.79 18.06
N PRO A 257 9.32 1.13 19.09
CA PRO A 257 10.35 2.18 18.99
C PRO A 257 11.45 1.86 17.97
N ARG A 258 11.82 0.58 17.82
CA ARG A 258 12.84 0.14 16.85
C ARG A 258 12.37 0.34 15.41
N SER A 259 11.12 -0.02 15.13
CA SER A 259 10.50 0.10 13.81
C SER A 259 10.35 1.57 13.42
N LEU A 260 9.96 2.44 14.37
CA LEU A 260 9.87 3.87 14.14
C LEU A 260 11.23 4.51 13.85
N LEU A 261 12.28 4.10 14.57
CA LEU A 261 13.64 4.58 14.33
C LEU A 261 14.18 4.11 12.96
N ALA A 262 13.93 2.86 12.58
CA ALA A 262 14.28 2.35 11.27
C ALA A 262 13.59 3.16 10.15
N LEU A 263 12.27 3.40 10.28
CA LEU A 263 11.53 4.23 9.35
C LEU A 263 12.11 5.65 9.23
N LYS A 264 12.50 6.26 10.35
CA LYS A 264 13.16 7.57 10.35
C LYS A 264 14.45 7.52 9.52
N ASN A 265 15.31 6.53 9.75
CA ASN A 265 16.59 6.39 9.04
C ASN A 265 16.37 6.14 7.54
N ASP A 266 15.39 5.32 7.16
CA ASP A 266 15.05 5.06 5.76
C ASP A 266 14.55 6.33 5.07
N ILE A 267 13.70 7.12 5.75
CA ILE A 267 13.25 8.42 5.25
C ILE A 267 14.46 9.35 5.09
N GLU A 268 15.35 9.44 6.07
CA GLU A 268 16.55 10.29 5.99
C GLU A 268 17.44 9.90 4.81
N LEU A 269 17.69 8.61 4.59
CA LEU A 269 18.52 8.12 3.48
C LEU A 269 17.89 8.47 2.11
N ILE A 270 16.61 8.18 1.92
CA ILE A 270 15.90 8.48 0.67
C ILE A 270 15.91 9.99 0.41
N THR A 271 15.63 10.79 1.45
CA THR A 271 15.61 12.25 1.35
C THR A 271 17.01 12.78 1.05
N LEU A 272 18.06 12.20 1.64
CA LEU A 272 19.45 12.59 1.39
C LEU A 272 19.85 12.37 -0.07
N ASN A 273 19.49 11.24 -0.69
CA ASN A 273 19.78 10.99 -2.10
C ASN A 273 19.13 12.04 -3.00
N GLN A 274 17.84 12.33 -2.78
CA GLN A 274 17.13 13.38 -3.52
C GLN A 274 17.73 14.77 -3.30
N LEU A 275 18.21 15.04 -2.09
CA LEU A 275 18.88 16.30 -1.76
C LEU A 275 20.25 16.40 -2.41
N ILE A 276 21.02 15.30 -2.52
CA ILE A 276 22.28 15.27 -3.25
C ILE A 276 22.06 15.57 -4.73
N GLU A 277 21.07 14.94 -5.36
CA GLU A 277 20.71 15.20 -6.76
C GLU A 277 20.33 16.67 -6.97
N ARG A 278 19.43 17.20 -6.12
CA ARG A 278 19.04 18.62 -6.15
C ARG A 278 20.24 19.54 -5.95
N TYR A 279 21.14 19.23 -5.03
CA TYR A 279 22.35 20.01 -4.76
C TYR A 279 23.28 20.03 -5.98
N GLN A 280 23.53 18.88 -6.61
CA GLN A 280 24.34 18.76 -7.83
C GLN A 280 23.73 19.55 -8.99
N GLU A 281 22.41 19.48 -9.18
CA GLU A 281 21.71 20.27 -10.17
C GLU A 281 21.87 21.78 -9.91
N MET A 282 21.78 22.20 -8.64
CA MET A 282 21.98 23.59 -8.24
C MET A 282 23.40 24.08 -8.50
N LEU A 283 24.43 23.24 -8.29
CA LEU A 283 25.82 23.58 -8.58
C LEU A 283 26.04 23.95 -10.06
N GLY A 284 25.35 23.26 -10.98
CA GLY A 284 25.48 23.48 -12.43
C GLY A 284 24.78 24.75 -12.95
N LYS A 285 23.98 25.44 -12.14
CA LYS A 285 23.09 26.54 -12.59
C LYS A 285 23.59 27.95 -12.29
N GLY A 286 24.74 28.12 -11.64
CA GLY A 286 25.27 29.46 -11.32
C GLY A 286 24.34 30.29 -10.42
N LEU A 287 23.68 29.64 -9.46
CA LEU A 287 22.65 30.28 -8.63
C LEU A 287 23.21 31.35 -7.68
N THR A 288 22.36 32.30 -7.32
CA THR A 288 22.69 33.37 -6.37
C THR A 288 22.83 32.86 -4.93
N GLU A 289 23.57 33.58 -4.09
CA GLU A 289 23.76 33.27 -2.66
C GLU A 289 22.43 33.11 -1.90
N SER A 290 21.44 33.96 -2.18
CA SER A 290 20.10 33.87 -1.58
C SER A 290 19.38 32.56 -1.89
N LYS A 291 19.59 31.97 -3.08
CA LYS A 291 19.03 30.65 -3.42
C LYS A 291 19.71 29.53 -2.61
N TRP A 292 21.02 29.63 -2.37
CA TRP A 292 21.75 28.71 -1.51
C TRP A 292 21.32 28.83 -0.05
N GLN A 293 21.16 30.06 0.46
CA GLN A 293 20.62 30.32 1.80
C GLN A 293 19.23 29.70 1.96
N SER A 294 18.32 29.90 0.98
CA SER A 294 16.98 29.31 1.02
C SER A 294 17.02 27.77 1.06
N PHE A 295 17.89 27.16 0.26
CA PHE A 295 18.07 25.70 0.25
C PHE A 295 18.55 25.16 1.60
N PHE A 296 19.52 25.82 2.25
CA PHE A 296 20.00 25.41 3.57
C PHE A 296 18.99 25.69 4.69
N LEU A 297 18.13 26.72 4.56
CA LEU A 297 17.01 26.95 5.49
C LEU A 297 15.94 25.86 5.40
N GLU A 298 15.64 25.39 4.18
CA GLU A 298 14.75 24.24 3.96
C GLU A 298 15.36 22.93 4.49
N ASN A 299 16.69 22.85 4.56
CA ASN A 299 17.42 21.63 4.93
C ASN A 299 18.52 21.88 6.00
N PRO A 300 18.17 22.32 7.23
CA PRO A 300 19.15 22.76 8.23
C PRO A 300 20.12 21.67 8.69
N PHE A 301 19.72 20.40 8.56
CA PHE A 301 20.56 19.26 8.94
C PHE A 301 21.83 19.20 8.09
N ILE A 302 21.82 19.68 6.85
CA ILE A 302 23.00 19.66 5.96
C ILE A 302 24.15 20.44 6.58
N LEU A 303 23.88 21.64 7.11
CA LEU A 303 24.90 22.47 7.75
C LEU A 303 25.31 21.95 9.13
N SER A 304 24.46 21.14 9.79
CA SER A 304 24.83 20.49 11.05
C SER A 304 26.02 19.53 10.89
N LEU A 305 26.20 18.96 9.69
CA LEU A 305 27.32 18.07 9.35
C LEU A 305 28.68 18.80 9.39
N ALA A 306 28.69 20.13 9.29
CA ALA A 306 29.92 20.92 9.40
C ALA A 306 30.42 21.04 10.86
N PHE A 307 29.63 20.61 11.84
CA PHE A 307 30.02 20.62 13.24
C PHE A 307 30.43 19.22 13.72
N ALA A 308 31.54 19.14 14.46
CA ALA A 308 31.99 17.91 15.12
C ALA A 308 31.09 17.44 16.29
N VAL A 309 30.02 18.18 16.59
CA VAL A 309 29.03 17.85 17.64
C VAL A 309 27.63 18.11 17.08
N PRO A 310 26.58 17.38 17.56
CA PRO A 310 25.22 17.65 17.14
C PRO A 310 24.86 19.12 17.32
N ALA A 311 24.47 19.78 16.23
CA ALA A 311 24.17 21.20 16.20
C ALA A 311 22.75 21.43 15.64
N MET A 312 22.02 22.34 16.28
CA MET A 312 20.67 22.70 15.87
C MET A 312 20.64 24.14 15.39
N LEU A 313 19.88 24.40 14.31
CA LEU A 313 19.65 25.74 13.82
C LEU A 313 18.85 26.52 14.87
N VAL A 314 19.42 27.63 15.35
CA VAL A 314 18.74 28.56 16.25
C VAL A 314 17.96 29.57 15.43
N GLN A 315 18.57 30.14 14.39
CA GLN A 315 17.95 31.15 13.54
C GLN A 315 18.65 31.25 12.17
N GLY A 316 17.84 31.39 11.11
CA GLY A 316 18.26 31.81 9.78
C GLY A 316 18.34 33.34 9.67
N GLN A 317 19.37 33.86 9.00
CA GLN A 317 19.69 35.29 8.95
C GLN A 317 19.71 35.91 10.35
N ALA A 318 20.49 35.30 11.24
CA ALA A 318 20.53 35.67 12.64
C ALA A 318 21.14 37.06 12.83
N TYR A 319 20.45 37.90 13.61
CA TYR A 319 20.94 39.22 13.97
C TYR A 319 22.18 39.08 14.85
N ALA A 320 23.32 39.57 14.35
CA ALA A 320 24.60 39.52 15.05
C ALA A 320 24.93 40.82 15.78
N GLY A 321 24.08 41.86 15.69
CA GLY A 321 24.26 43.13 16.40
C GLY A 321 24.50 44.36 15.53
N GLY A 322 24.64 45.54 16.15
CA GLY A 322 25.09 46.77 15.50
C GLY A 322 24.02 47.73 14.95
N LYS A 323 22.77 47.67 15.40
CA LYS A 323 21.77 48.71 15.06
C LYS A 323 22.26 50.10 15.50
N ARG A 324 22.31 51.03 14.55
CA ARG A 324 22.42 52.47 14.85
C ARG A 324 21.14 52.94 15.55
N LEU A 325 21.18 54.10 16.22
CA LEU A 325 20.03 54.71 16.92
C LEU A 325 18.79 54.90 16.02
N ASN A 326 18.97 54.94 14.70
CA ASN A 326 17.89 55.02 13.71
C ASN A 326 17.37 53.65 13.22
N GLY A 327 17.73 52.55 13.88
CA GLY A 327 17.32 51.19 13.53
C GLY A 327 18.01 50.57 12.30
N SER A 328 18.89 51.29 11.60
CA SER A 328 19.63 50.79 10.44
C SER A 328 21.03 50.26 10.80
N GLY A 329 21.60 49.38 9.97
CA GLY A 329 22.98 48.92 10.12
C GLY A 329 23.18 47.63 10.93
N GLY A 330 22.11 46.92 11.29
CA GLY A 330 22.23 45.58 11.87
C GLY A 330 22.98 44.63 10.93
N LYS A 331 24.01 43.95 11.42
CA LYS A 331 24.68 42.88 10.66
C LYS A 331 24.01 41.55 10.96
N PHE A 332 23.75 40.78 9.92
CA PHE A 332 23.15 39.46 10.02
C PHE A 332 24.16 38.42 9.53
N SER A 333 24.31 37.32 10.26
CA SER A 333 24.97 36.12 9.77
C SER A 333 23.94 35.23 9.07
N ASP A 334 24.33 34.51 8.03
CA ASP A 334 23.38 33.66 7.31
C ASP A 334 22.74 32.60 8.20
N PHE A 335 23.48 31.99 9.13
CA PHE A 335 22.93 31.03 10.08
C PHE A 335 23.60 31.09 11.46
N LEU A 336 22.78 31.00 12.51
CA LEU A 336 23.21 30.79 13.89
C LEU A 336 22.80 29.39 14.35
N TYR A 337 23.77 28.61 14.81
CA TYR A 337 23.59 27.27 15.35
C TYR A 337 23.94 27.22 16.83
N ALA A 338 23.42 26.23 17.54
CA ALA A 338 23.82 25.89 18.90
C ALA A 338 24.12 24.40 19.01
N SER A 339 25.18 24.05 19.74
CA SER A 339 25.45 22.68 20.14
C SER A 339 24.28 22.16 20.99
N ALA A 340 23.71 21.02 20.59
CA ALA A 340 22.58 20.42 21.32
C ALA A 340 22.97 19.95 22.73
N SER A 341 24.24 19.64 22.97
CA SER A 341 24.73 19.15 24.26
C SER A 341 25.26 20.23 25.19
N THR A 342 25.78 21.34 24.64
CA THR A 342 26.47 22.37 25.43
C THR A 342 25.90 23.77 25.25
N GLY A 343 24.95 23.96 24.34
CA GLY A 343 24.37 25.26 24.01
C GLY A 343 25.34 26.25 23.36
N ASN A 344 26.59 25.85 23.12
CA ASN A 344 27.61 26.73 22.57
C ASN A 344 27.30 27.10 21.11
N LEU A 345 27.38 28.39 20.80
CA LEU A 345 26.94 28.97 19.53
C LEU A 345 27.94 28.72 18.39
N GLY A 346 27.43 28.75 17.17
CA GLY A 346 28.19 28.70 15.93
C GLY A 346 27.57 29.59 14.87
N LEU A 347 28.40 30.26 14.09
CA LEU A 347 28.02 31.10 12.96
C LEU A 347 28.43 30.43 11.66
N ILE A 348 27.56 30.52 10.67
CA ILE A 348 27.85 30.09 9.30
C ILE A 348 27.59 31.25 8.36
N GLU A 349 28.56 31.54 7.50
CA GLU A 349 28.45 32.47 6.38
C GLU A 349 28.53 31.64 5.08
N ILE A 350 27.58 31.85 4.16
CA ILE A 350 27.52 31.16 2.89
C ILE A 350 27.99 32.11 1.79
N LYS A 351 28.80 31.60 0.87
CA LYS A 351 29.09 32.21 -0.42
C LYS A 351 28.71 31.24 -1.53
N LYS A 352 28.46 31.79 -2.72
CA LYS A 352 28.13 31.00 -3.90
C LYS A 352 29.28 30.03 -4.27
N PRO A 353 28.98 28.87 -4.87
CA PRO A 353 30.02 27.91 -5.30
C PRO A 353 31.03 28.46 -6.31
N GLN A 354 30.66 29.51 -7.05
CA GLN A 354 31.56 30.16 -8.03
C GLN A 354 32.52 31.16 -7.39
N THR A 355 32.46 31.37 -6.06
CA THR A 355 33.42 32.23 -5.36
C THR A 355 34.82 31.63 -5.47
N GLU A 356 35.75 32.42 -6.00
CA GLU A 356 37.16 32.05 -6.07
C GLU A 356 37.70 31.83 -4.65
N LEU A 357 38.43 30.75 -4.40
CA LEU A 357 39.00 30.46 -3.08
C LEU A 357 40.43 31.00 -2.93
N LEU A 358 41.18 31.02 -4.03
CA LEU A 358 42.57 31.46 -4.09
C LEU A 358 42.67 32.77 -4.88
N GLY A 359 43.67 33.59 -4.56
CA GLY A 359 44.02 34.75 -5.36
C GLY A 359 44.47 34.36 -6.78
N LYS A 360 44.33 35.29 -7.74
CA LYS A 360 44.70 35.05 -9.15
C LYS A 360 46.21 34.99 -9.38
N SER A 361 46.99 35.55 -8.46
CA SER A 361 48.45 35.58 -8.54
C SER A 361 49.07 35.00 -7.27
N PRO A 362 50.24 34.34 -7.38
CA PRO A 362 50.98 33.90 -6.21
C PRO A 362 51.29 35.08 -5.29
N TYR A 363 51.04 34.88 -4.01
CA TYR A 363 51.42 35.80 -2.93
C TYR A 363 52.93 35.74 -2.66
N ARG A 364 53.57 34.57 -2.84
CA ARG A 364 55.02 34.39 -2.65
C ARG A 364 55.57 33.25 -3.52
N GLY A 365 56.64 33.50 -4.26
CA GLY A 365 57.18 32.53 -5.23
C GLY A 365 56.17 32.24 -6.34
N ASP A 366 56.28 31.07 -6.98
CA ASP A 366 55.39 30.67 -8.08
C ASP A 366 54.20 29.81 -7.60
N ASP A 367 54.14 29.46 -6.30
CA ASP A 367 53.28 28.38 -5.83
C ASP A 367 52.51 28.68 -4.52
N VAL A 368 52.82 29.76 -3.80
CA VAL A 368 52.05 30.17 -2.61
C VAL A 368 50.96 31.15 -3.01
N PHE A 369 49.70 30.72 -2.96
CA PHE A 369 48.54 31.58 -3.20
C PHE A 369 47.91 32.02 -1.88
N GLY A 370 47.57 33.32 -1.78
CA GLY A 370 46.74 33.82 -0.69
C GLY A 370 45.26 33.46 -0.88
N PRO A 371 44.42 33.63 0.15
CA PRO A 371 42.98 33.58 -0.03
C PRO A 371 42.53 34.65 -1.04
N SER A 372 41.47 34.37 -1.79
CA SER A 372 40.87 35.37 -2.67
C SER A 372 40.35 36.57 -1.86
N THR A 373 40.17 37.72 -2.53
CA THR A 373 39.56 38.90 -1.90
C THR A 373 38.15 38.62 -1.38
N GLU A 374 37.36 37.80 -2.10
CA GLU A 374 36.02 37.42 -1.67
C GLU A 374 36.05 36.55 -0.41
N LEU A 375 36.93 35.53 -0.38
CA LEU A 375 37.07 34.65 0.79
C LEU A 375 37.61 35.40 2.00
N GLY A 376 38.61 36.26 1.81
CA GLY A 376 39.13 37.15 2.86
C GLY A 376 38.05 38.09 3.41
N GLY A 377 37.20 38.63 2.53
CA GLY A 377 36.05 39.44 2.91
C GLY A 377 35.03 38.67 3.76
N ALA A 378 34.70 37.43 3.38
CA ALA A 378 33.80 36.57 4.15
C ALA A 378 34.34 36.22 5.54
N ILE A 379 35.66 35.95 5.64
CA ILE A 379 36.33 35.70 6.92
C ILE A 379 36.28 36.94 7.82
N ALA A 380 36.60 38.11 7.29
CA ALA A 380 36.52 39.36 8.05
C ALA A 380 35.08 39.65 8.51
N GLN A 381 34.10 39.37 7.65
CA GLN A 381 32.68 39.53 7.96
C GLN A 381 32.22 38.62 9.12
N ILE A 382 32.51 37.33 9.06
CA ILE A 382 32.06 36.38 10.09
C ILE A 382 32.76 36.61 11.43
N LEU A 383 34.02 37.08 11.42
CA LEU A 383 34.74 37.44 12.64
C LEU A 383 34.15 38.72 13.31
N ASP A 384 33.77 39.72 12.52
CA ASP A 384 33.06 40.91 13.04
C ASP A 384 31.67 40.54 13.59
N GLN A 385 30.93 39.66 12.90
CA GLN A 385 29.66 39.13 13.39
C GLN A 385 29.84 38.38 14.73
N ARG A 386 30.88 37.54 14.86
CA ARG A 386 31.20 36.84 16.11
C ARG A 386 31.43 37.82 17.26
N PHE A 387 32.28 38.82 17.04
CA PHE A 387 32.60 39.81 18.08
C PHE A 387 31.34 40.52 18.60
N LYS A 388 30.45 40.93 17.70
CA LYS A 388 29.19 41.59 18.06
C LYS A 388 28.21 40.65 18.75
N LEU A 389 28.05 39.42 18.25
CA LEU A 389 27.23 38.40 18.90
C LEU A 389 27.70 38.16 20.33
N GLN A 390 29.02 38.03 20.56
CA GLN A 390 29.58 37.85 21.90
C GLN A 390 29.29 39.05 22.81
N SER A 391 29.34 40.27 22.28
CA SER A 391 29.09 41.51 23.03
C SER A 391 27.61 41.69 23.38
N GLU A 392 26.69 41.31 22.49
CA GLU A 392 25.25 41.49 22.66
C GLU A 392 24.53 40.25 23.22
N LEU A 393 25.22 39.11 23.38
CA LEU A 393 24.59 37.84 23.82
C LEU A 393 23.80 37.95 25.12
N PRO A 394 24.25 38.64 26.19
CA PRO A 394 23.47 38.76 27.43
C PRO A 394 22.10 39.41 27.21
N VAL A 395 22.02 40.40 26.31
CA VAL A 395 20.77 41.08 25.95
C VAL A 395 19.88 40.14 25.13
N ILE A 396 20.46 39.43 24.16
CA ILE A 396 19.76 38.46 23.31
C ILE A 396 19.15 37.32 24.16
N LYS A 397 19.90 36.78 25.12
CA LYS A 397 19.43 35.74 26.05
C LYS A 397 18.20 36.17 26.84
N ASN A 398 18.24 37.38 27.39
CA ASN A 398 17.15 37.95 28.17
C ASN A 398 15.91 38.19 27.28
N ASN A 399 16.09 38.70 26.07
CA ASN A 399 14.97 38.96 25.16
C ASN A 399 14.31 37.69 24.62
N MET A 400 15.07 36.60 24.45
CA MET A 400 14.56 35.33 23.91
C MET A 400 14.23 34.28 24.99
N ASN A 401 14.46 34.56 26.28
CA ASN A 401 14.38 33.58 27.37
C ASN A 401 15.20 32.29 27.12
N ARG A 402 16.34 32.40 26.43
CA ARG A 402 17.22 31.27 26.05
C ARG A 402 18.55 31.31 26.80
N TYR A 403 18.50 31.03 28.10
CA TYR A 403 19.67 31.07 28.99
C TYR A 403 20.68 29.94 28.74
N ASP A 404 20.21 28.86 28.10
CA ASP A 404 20.94 27.67 27.69
C ASP A 404 22.00 27.93 26.61
N LEU A 405 21.95 29.06 25.90
CA LEU A 405 22.91 29.39 24.84
C LEU A 405 24.25 29.86 25.43
N HIS A 406 25.39 29.58 24.83
CA HIS A 406 26.69 30.03 25.34
C HIS A 406 27.62 30.52 24.22
N SER A 407 28.49 31.48 24.52
CA SER A 407 29.47 32.03 23.57
C SER A 407 30.93 31.81 23.97
N TYR A 408 31.20 30.78 24.77
CA TYR A 408 32.55 30.44 25.24
C TYR A 408 33.51 30.24 24.07
N ALA A 409 33.07 29.53 23.03
CA ALA A 409 33.86 29.29 21.83
C ALA A 409 32.98 29.31 20.58
N VAL A 410 32.55 30.50 20.16
CA VAL A 410 31.71 30.65 18.95
C VAL A 410 32.48 30.14 17.72
N ARG A 411 32.06 29.01 17.16
CA ARG A 411 32.65 28.46 15.94
C ARG A 411 32.19 29.30 14.75
N CYS A 412 33.11 29.64 13.84
CA CYS A 412 32.78 30.40 12.63
C CYS A 412 33.12 29.51 11.42
N ILE A 413 32.13 29.21 10.60
CA ILE A 413 32.27 28.35 9.43
C ILE A 413 31.93 29.20 8.20
N VAL A 414 32.82 29.18 7.21
CA VAL A 414 32.54 29.77 5.90
C VAL A 414 32.38 28.64 4.90
N VAL A 415 31.24 28.59 4.22
CA VAL A 415 31.00 27.66 3.12
C VAL A 415 31.09 28.46 1.82
N ALA A 416 32.15 28.26 1.05
CA ALA A 416 32.43 29.03 -0.15
C ALA A 416 33.09 28.18 -1.23
N GLY A 417 32.86 28.53 -2.48
CA GLY A 417 33.59 28.01 -3.63
C GLY A 417 33.35 26.52 -3.93
N MET A 418 34.14 26.00 -4.87
CA MET A 418 34.26 24.58 -5.15
C MET A 418 35.71 24.14 -4.92
N THR A 419 35.90 22.90 -4.48
CA THR A 419 37.23 22.30 -4.37
C THR A 419 37.95 22.39 -5.72
N PRO A 420 39.16 23.00 -5.79
CA PRO A 420 39.88 23.13 -7.05
C PRO A 420 40.12 21.78 -7.73
N GLN A 421 40.19 21.75 -9.06
CA GLN A 421 40.44 20.50 -9.79
C GLN A 421 41.93 20.12 -9.81
N GLU A 422 42.86 21.06 -9.68
CA GLU A 422 44.29 20.75 -9.68
C GLU A 422 44.75 20.21 -8.32
N HIS A 423 45.52 19.12 -8.32
CA HIS A 423 45.97 18.46 -7.09
C HIS A 423 46.81 19.36 -6.18
N GLN A 424 47.68 20.19 -6.77
CA GLN A 424 48.51 21.15 -6.03
C GLN A 424 47.66 22.24 -5.34
N GLN A 425 46.58 22.69 -5.98
CA GLN A 425 45.66 23.69 -5.42
C GLN A 425 44.74 23.07 -4.35
N ARG A 426 44.39 21.78 -4.47
CA ARG A 426 43.60 21.02 -3.48
C ARG A 426 44.29 20.88 -2.13
N MET A 427 45.57 20.50 -2.11
CA MET A 427 46.34 20.41 -0.86
C MET A 427 46.41 21.77 -0.15
N ARG A 428 46.44 22.86 -0.92
CA ARG A 428 46.60 24.23 -0.42
C ARG A 428 45.30 24.87 0.08
N CYS A 429 44.13 24.42 -0.38
CA CYS A 429 42.84 24.76 0.22
C CYS A 429 42.59 24.01 1.55
N THR A 430 43.46 23.05 1.89
CA THR A 430 43.37 22.26 3.13
C THR A 430 44.41 22.77 4.14
N VAL A 431 44.26 24.01 4.61
CA VAL A 431 45.14 24.58 5.65
C VAL A 431 44.36 24.82 6.94
N ASN A 432 44.83 24.15 8.00
CA ASN A 432 44.30 24.04 9.37
C ASN A 432 43.90 25.36 10.04
N SER A 433 42.73 25.36 10.69
CA SER A 433 42.57 26.01 11.99
C SER A 433 42.38 24.91 13.05
N GLY A 434 43.22 24.93 14.09
CA GLY A 434 43.31 23.84 15.06
C GLY A 434 41.99 23.60 15.81
N HIS A 435 41.68 22.32 15.97
CA HIS A 435 40.52 21.65 16.61
C HIS A 435 39.49 21.09 15.63
N SER A 436 39.54 19.75 15.50
CA SER A 436 38.69 18.81 14.76
C SER A 436 38.79 18.85 13.23
N CYS A 437 39.65 17.98 12.69
CA CYS A 437 39.61 17.53 11.30
C CYS A 437 38.34 16.71 11.04
N PHE A 438 37.60 17.06 9.98
CA PHE A 438 36.78 16.08 9.26
C PHE A 438 37.17 16.14 7.79
N LYS A 439 37.72 15.03 7.28
CA LYS A 439 37.74 14.73 5.85
C LYS A 439 36.28 14.46 5.45
N PRO A 440 35.69 15.13 4.44
CA PRO A 440 34.57 14.52 3.75
C PRO A 440 35.12 13.26 3.07
N PRO A 441 34.41 12.12 3.13
CA PRO A 441 34.83 10.95 2.38
C PRO A 441 34.86 11.32 0.90
N ALA A 442 35.97 10.95 0.27
CA ALA A 442 36.01 10.77 -1.18
C ALA A 442 34.77 10.00 -1.61
N ALA A 443 34.22 10.39 -2.76
CA ALA A 443 33.24 9.60 -3.48
C ALA A 443 33.60 8.10 -3.36
N VAL A 444 32.74 7.36 -2.67
CA VAL A 444 32.67 5.91 -2.74
C VAL A 444 31.56 5.63 -3.75
N CYS A 445 31.83 4.67 -4.65
CA CYS A 445 30.85 4.09 -5.57
C CYS A 445 29.54 3.70 -4.88
#